data_AF-A0A0A1TYG1-F1
#
_entry.id   AF-A0A0A1TYG1-F1
#
_cell.length_a   1.000
_cell.length_b   1.000
_cell.length_c   1.000
_cell.angle_alpha   90.00
_cell.angle_beta   90.00
_cell.angle_gamma   90.00
#
_symmetry.space_group_name_H-M   'P 1'
#
loop_
_entity.id
_entity.type
_entity.pdbx_description
1 polymer ?
#
loop_
_entity_poly.entity_id
_entity_poly.type
_entity_poly.pdbx_seq_one_letter_code
_entity_poly.pdbx_strand_id
1 'polypeptide(L)'
;MSHHTRNFDRNEEEEVCVGSVSESYEIETINKKPKVQQRRKEDLKPRKSVYHWSRQETGLFYLALRKYGANMELIARDMRNTKIDRNTVLVKFKYEQKTHSGWVRNAMSKIDCLPFYTKC
;
A
#
# COMPACT_ATOMS: atom_id res chain seq x y z
N MET A 1 -49.15 -5.66 1.52
CA MET A 1 -48.16 -6.70 1.18
C MET A 1 -46.77 -6.07 1.23
N SER A 2 -45.86 -6.75 1.93
CA SER A 2 -44.39 -6.66 2.06
C SER A 2 -43.59 -5.41 1.65
N HIS A 3 -42.75 -4.97 2.59
CA HIS A 3 -41.49 -4.26 2.40
C HIS A 3 -40.52 -5.02 1.47
N HIS A 4 -39.69 -4.33 0.68
CA HIS A 4 -38.24 -4.55 0.63
C HIS A 4 -37.50 -3.53 -0.27
N THR A 5 -36.40 -3.03 0.28
CA THR A 5 -35.37 -2.15 -0.25
C THR A 5 -34.54 -2.77 -1.38
N ARG A 6 -33.93 -1.93 -2.24
CA ARG A 6 -32.56 -2.18 -2.73
C ARG A 6 -31.93 -0.93 -3.34
N ASN A 7 -30.89 -0.43 -2.65
CA ASN A 7 -29.87 0.45 -3.20
C ASN A 7 -29.08 -0.30 -4.27
N PHE A 8 -28.79 0.36 -5.38
CA PHE A 8 -27.64 0.02 -6.23
C PHE A 8 -26.93 1.33 -6.61
N ASP A 9 -25.90 1.63 -5.84
CA ASP A 9 -24.76 2.46 -6.26
C ASP A 9 -24.05 1.69 -7.38
N ARG A 10 -24.08 2.22 -8.61
CA ARG A 10 -23.29 1.71 -9.73
C ARG A 10 -22.57 2.89 -10.36
N ASN A 11 -21.33 3.08 -9.94
CA ASN A 11 -20.33 3.88 -10.63
C ASN A 11 -20.02 3.22 -11.98
N GLU A 12 -20.28 3.91 -13.09
CA GLU A 12 -19.77 3.60 -14.42
C GLU A 12 -19.30 4.90 -15.09
N GLU A 13 -18.01 4.90 -15.44
CA GLU A 13 -17.42 5.44 -16.68
C GLU A 13 -17.40 6.97 -16.88
N GLU A 14 -16.24 7.60 -16.72
CA GLU A 14 -15.40 8.07 -17.83
C GLU A 14 -16.13 9.02 -18.79
N GLU A 15 -15.92 10.34 -18.64
CA GLU A 15 -15.74 11.22 -19.80
C GLU A 15 -14.76 12.36 -19.46
N VAL A 16 -13.67 12.40 -20.22
CA VAL A 16 -12.67 13.48 -20.24
C VAL A 16 -13.22 14.59 -21.13
N CYS A 17 -13.56 15.74 -20.56
CA CYS A 17 -13.92 16.91 -21.35
C CYS A 17 -12.71 17.84 -21.51
N VAL A 18 -12.15 17.87 -22.72
CA VAL A 18 -11.06 18.75 -23.16
C VAL A 18 -11.65 20.15 -23.33
N GLY A 19 -11.34 21.04 -22.38
CA GLY A 19 -11.83 22.42 -22.39
C GLY A 19 -11.33 23.20 -23.60
N SER A 20 -12.28 23.74 -24.36
CA SER A 20 -12.11 24.59 -25.52
C SER A 20 -11.33 25.86 -25.19
N VAL A 21 -10.30 26.16 -26.00
CA VAL A 21 -9.59 27.44 -25.99
C VAL A 21 -10.47 28.49 -26.68
N SER A 22 -10.73 29.62 -26.02
CA SER A 22 -11.19 30.84 -26.67
C SER A 22 -10.39 32.01 -26.11
N GLU A 23 -9.82 32.75 -27.05
CA GLU A 23 -8.79 33.77 -26.90
C GLU A 23 -9.33 35.12 -26.40
N SER A 24 -8.53 35.74 -25.52
CA SER A 24 -8.13 37.16 -25.53
C SER A 24 -9.10 38.25 -25.09
N TYR A 25 -9.06 38.61 -23.80
CA TYR A 25 -9.19 40.03 -23.38
C TYR A 25 -8.24 40.34 -22.20
N GLU A 26 -7.36 41.32 -22.45
CA GLU A 26 -6.74 42.27 -21.52
C GLU A 26 -6.02 41.72 -20.27
N ILE A 27 -4.68 41.70 -20.37
CA ILE A 27 -3.76 41.46 -19.24
C ILE A 27 -3.72 42.72 -18.38
N GLU A 28 -4.62 42.82 -17.41
CA GLU A 28 -4.38 43.66 -16.24
C GLU A 28 -3.30 43.01 -15.37
N THR A 29 -2.24 43.78 -15.13
CA THR A 29 -1.04 43.44 -14.39
C THR A 29 -1.34 43.17 -12.91
N ILE A 30 -1.76 41.94 -12.59
CA ILE A 30 -1.84 41.51 -11.20
C ILE A 30 -0.41 41.28 -10.69
N ASN A 31 0.12 42.31 -10.02
CA ASN A 31 1.29 42.27 -9.15
C ASN A 31 1.09 41.25 -8.00
N LYS A 32 1.08 39.95 -8.31
CA LYS A 32 1.08 38.88 -7.31
C LYS A 32 2.49 38.74 -6.79
N LYS A 33 2.82 39.46 -5.72
CA LYS A 33 3.97 39.15 -4.87
C LYS A 33 3.99 37.63 -4.63
N PRO A 34 5.13 36.93 -4.80
CA PRO A 34 5.19 35.51 -4.55
C PRO A 34 4.80 35.26 -3.09
N LYS A 35 3.69 34.54 -2.87
CA LYS A 35 3.33 34.02 -1.55
C LYS A 35 4.48 33.11 -1.14
N VAL A 36 5.35 33.60 -0.27
CA VAL A 36 6.39 32.81 0.38
C VAL A 36 5.65 31.73 1.17
N GLN A 37 5.55 30.53 0.60
CA GLN A 37 5.15 29.35 1.35
C GLN A 37 6.20 29.15 2.43
N GLN A 38 5.86 29.56 3.66
CA GLN A 38 6.62 29.21 4.84
C GLN A 38 6.64 27.68 4.94
N ARG A 39 7.73 27.07 4.46
CA ARG A 39 8.00 25.64 4.68
C ARG A 39 8.10 25.45 6.18
N ARG A 40 7.24 24.61 6.75
CA ARG A 40 7.28 24.31 8.18
C ARG A 40 8.59 23.58 8.44
N LYS A 41 9.21 23.77 9.62
CA LYS A 41 10.46 23.08 10.00
C LYS A 41 10.37 21.54 9.87
N GLU A 42 9.16 21.00 9.81
CA GLU A 42 8.86 19.58 9.60
C GLU A 42 9.15 19.08 8.18
N ASP A 43 9.16 19.98 7.18
CA ASP A 43 9.47 19.68 5.78
C ASP A 43 10.97 19.35 5.54
N LEU A 44 11.81 19.60 6.55
CA LEU A 44 13.25 19.32 6.54
C LEU A 44 13.61 17.94 7.08
N LYS A 45 12.64 17.12 7.49
CA LYS A 45 12.96 15.73 7.86
C LYS A 45 13.44 15.01 6.59
N PRO A 46 14.69 14.51 6.56
CA PRO A 46 15.15 13.74 5.42
C PRO A 46 14.21 12.56 5.25
N ARG A 47 13.59 12.47 4.07
CA ARG A 47 12.76 11.32 3.71
C ARG A 47 13.66 10.09 3.84
N LYS A 48 13.37 9.22 4.80
CA LYS A 48 14.10 7.94 4.93
C LYS A 48 14.05 7.26 3.57
N SER A 49 15.22 6.88 3.05
CA SER A 49 15.32 6.16 1.78
C SER A 49 14.44 4.92 1.84
N VAL A 50 13.56 4.76 0.86
CA VAL A 50 12.64 3.61 0.80
C VAL A 50 13.45 2.34 0.57
N TYR A 51 13.31 1.35 1.46
CA TYR A 51 13.97 0.06 1.29
C TYR A 51 13.54 -0.62 -0.01
N HIS A 52 14.48 -1.17 -0.77
CA HIS A 52 14.22 -1.87 -2.02
C HIS A 52 14.23 -3.37 -1.80
N TRP A 53 13.14 -4.03 -2.17
CA TRP A 53 12.96 -5.47 -2.00
C TRP A 53 13.42 -6.22 -3.24
N SER A 54 14.40 -7.11 -3.07
CA SER A 54 14.76 -8.06 -4.11
C SER A 54 13.68 -9.16 -4.27
N ARG A 55 13.75 -9.89 -5.37
CA ARG A 55 12.89 -11.06 -5.62
C ARG A 55 13.09 -12.15 -4.55
N GLN A 56 14.34 -12.38 -4.15
CA GLN A 56 14.68 -13.38 -3.13
C GLN A 56 14.10 -12.99 -1.76
N GLU A 57 14.26 -11.74 -1.36
CA GLU A 57 13.70 -11.22 -0.10
C GLU A 57 12.18 -11.24 -0.09
N THR A 58 11.55 -10.95 -1.23
CA THR A 58 10.08 -11.05 -1.37
C THR A 58 9.63 -12.50 -1.22
N GLY A 59 10.37 -13.47 -1.76
CA GLY A 59 10.11 -14.89 -1.53
C GLY A 59 10.22 -15.28 -0.05
N LEU A 60 11.29 -14.85 0.62
CA LEU A 60 11.48 -15.07 2.06
C LEU A 60 10.37 -14.42 2.89
N PHE A 61 9.91 -13.23 2.50
CA PHE A 61 8.78 -12.56 3.14
C PHE A 61 7.51 -13.42 3.10
N TYR A 62 7.17 -14.00 1.94
CA TYR A 62 6.00 -14.88 1.82
C TYR A 62 6.13 -16.17 2.63
N LEU A 63 7.34 -16.76 2.69
CA LEU A 63 7.62 -17.91 3.55
C LEU A 63 7.46 -17.58 5.03
N ALA A 64 8.01 -16.46 5.47
CA ALA A 64 7.89 -15.98 6.85
C ALA A 64 6.43 -15.63 7.19
N LEU A 65 5.70 -15.03 6.26
CA LEU A 65 4.27 -14.73 6.40
C LEU A 65 3.44 -16.00 6.59
N ARG A 66 3.78 -17.08 5.88
CA ARG A 66 3.16 -18.40 6.08
C ARG A 66 3.49 -19.02 7.43
N LYS A 67 4.71 -18.84 7.92
CA LYS A 67 5.18 -19.40 9.20
C LYS A 67 4.62 -18.66 10.42
N TYR A 68 4.60 -17.34 10.37
CA TYR A 68 4.30 -16.49 11.54
C TYR A 68 2.98 -15.74 11.43
N GLY A 69 2.27 -15.85 10.30
CA GLY A 69 1.10 -15.03 10.01
C GLY A 69 1.48 -13.55 9.90
N ALA A 70 0.53 -12.66 10.18
CA ALA A 70 0.74 -11.20 10.14
C ALA A 70 1.54 -10.65 11.34
N ASN A 71 2.51 -11.40 11.86
CA ASN A 71 3.40 -10.96 12.93
C ASN A 71 4.69 -10.34 12.35
N MET A 72 4.63 -9.03 12.11
CA MET A 72 5.72 -8.27 11.45
C MET A 72 7.04 -8.27 12.23
N GLU A 73 6.96 -8.37 13.57
CA GLU A 73 8.14 -8.41 14.43
C GLU A 73 8.92 -9.72 14.24
N LEU A 74 8.21 -10.84 14.22
CA LEU A 74 8.82 -12.15 14.00
C LEU A 74 9.35 -12.29 12.57
N ILE A 75 8.61 -11.78 11.57
CA ILE A 75 9.06 -11.77 10.18
C ILE A 75 10.37 -10.96 10.04
N ALA A 76 10.44 -9.77 10.62
CA ALA A 76 11.65 -8.94 10.55
C ALA A 76 12.87 -9.65 11.17
N ARG A 77 12.69 -10.33 12.32
CA ARG A 77 13.74 -11.11 12.96
C ARG A 77 14.19 -12.31 12.12
N ASP A 78 13.26 -13.00 11.47
CA ASP A 78 13.54 -14.20 10.67
C ASP A 78 14.29 -13.88 9.37
N MET A 79 14.05 -12.70 8.79
CA MET A 79 14.74 -12.27 7.57
C MET A 79 16.25 -12.03 7.76
N ARG A 80 16.75 -11.95 9.00
CA ARG A 80 18.18 -11.79 9.38
C ARG A 80 18.93 -10.67 8.64
N ASN A 81 18.20 -9.73 8.05
CA ASN A 81 18.76 -8.59 7.33
C ASN A 81 18.65 -7.35 8.21
N THR A 82 19.79 -6.74 8.54
CA THR A 82 19.87 -5.58 9.44
C THR A 82 19.14 -4.34 8.93
N LYS A 83 18.83 -4.30 7.63
CA LYS A 83 18.09 -3.19 7.00
C LYS A 83 16.57 -3.39 7.01
N ILE A 84 16.10 -4.60 7.30
CA ILE A 84 14.66 -4.93 7.31
C ILE A 84 14.17 -4.89 8.76
N ASP A 85 13.55 -3.76 9.13
CA ASP A 85 12.89 -3.59 10.43
C ASP A 85 11.39 -3.91 10.35
N ARG A 86 10.73 -3.98 11.51
CA ARG A 86 9.28 -4.20 11.62
C ARG A 86 8.47 -3.25 10.72
N ASN A 87 8.87 -1.98 10.62
CA ASN A 87 8.14 -0.99 9.82
C ASN A 87 8.31 -1.25 8.33
N THR A 88 9.51 -1.64 7.88
CA THR A 88 9.77 -2.03 6.49
C THR A 88 8.94 -3.24 6.09
N VAL A 89 8.85 -4.25 6.97
CA VAL A 89 7.97 -5.41 6.75
C VAL A 89 6.50 -5.01 6.72
N LEU A 90 6.05 -4.13 7.62
CA LEU A 90 4.67 -3.64 7.61
C LEU A 90 4.32 -2.91 6.31
N VAL A 91 5.22 -2.05 5.82
CA VAL A 91 5.04 -1.33 4.55
C VAL A 91 4.97 -2.32 3.39
N LYS A 92 5.86 -3.33 3.36
CA LYS A 92 5.82 -4.40 2.37
C LYS A 92 4.52 -5.18 2.42
N PHE A 93 4.06 -5.58 3.62
CA PHE A 93 2.80 -6.29 3.78
C PHE A 93 1.61 -5.49 3.25
N LYS A 94 1.51 -4.20 3.58
CA LYS A 94 0.45 -3.33 3.04
C LYS A 94 0.54 -3.18 1.52
N TYR A 95 1.75 -3.09 0.97
CA TYR A 95 1.96 -3.05 -0.47
C TYR A 95 1.46 -4.35 -1.13
N GLU A 96 1.95 -5.51 -0.67
CA GLU A 96 1.55 -6.81 -1.22
C GLU A 96 0.05 -7.10 -1.03
N GLN A 97 -0.56 -6.62 0.06
CA GLN A 97 -2.01 -6.72 0.24
C GLN A 97 -2.80 -5.96 -0.85
N LYS A 98 -2.26 -4.85 -1.35
CA LYS A 98 -2.89 -4.05 -2.39
C LYS A 98 -2.58 -4.59 -3.79
N THR A 99 -1.33 -4.96 -4.06
CA THR A 99 -0.86 -5.33 -5.40
C THR A 99 -0.99 -6.82 -5.69
N HIS A 100 -0.79 -7.67 -4.69
CA HIS A 100 -0.74 -9.13 -4.84
C HIS A 100 -1.56 -9.83 -3.74
N SER A 101 -2.80 -9.36 -3.52
CA SER A 101 -3.69 -9.84 -2.46
C SER A 101 -3.87 -11.37 -2.45
N GLY A 102 -3.93 -11.99 -3.63
CA GLY A 102 -4.03 -13.44 -3.78
C GLY A 102 -2.81 -14.20 -3.22
N TRP A 103 -1.61 -13.64 -3.35
CA TRP A 103 -0.37 -14.22 -2.84
C TRP A 103 -0.30 -14.12 -1.33
N VAL A 104 -0.69 -12.95 -0.78
CA VAL A 104 -0.82 -12.76 0.66
C VAL A 104 -1.85 -13.72 1.24
N ARG A 105 -3.02 -13.84 0.61
CA ARG A 105 -4.07 -14.78 1.05
C ARG A 105 -3.58 -16.22 0.99
N ASN A 106 -2.87 -16.61 -0.06
CA ASN A 106 -2.32 -17.96 -0.20
C ASN A 106 -1.26 -18.24 0.89
N ALA A 107 -0.33 -17.32 1.12
CA ALA A 107 0.67 -17.45 2.17
C ALA A 107 0.04 -17.52 3.58
N MET A 108 -1.00 -16.73 3.83
CA MET A 108 -1.75 -16.72 5.09
C MET A 108 -2.75 -17.87 5.23
N SER A 109 -3.10 -18.53 4.12
CA SER A 109 -3.95 -19.71 4.15
C SER A 109 -3.17 -20.79 4.86
N LYS A 110 -3.71 -21.27 5.98
CA LYS A 110 -3.23 -22.51 6.58
C LYS A 110 -3.43 -23.57 5.49
N ILE A 111 -2.32 -24.07 4.96
CA ILE A 111 -2.37 -25.39 4.34
C ILE A 111 -2.55 -26.30 5.54
N ASP A 112 -3.80 -26.67 5.79
CA ASP A 112 -4.17 -27.74 6.71
C ASP A 112 -3.60 -29.04 6.12
N CYS A 113 -2.31 -29.24 6.33
CA CYS A 113 -1.64 -30.52 6.16
C CYS A 113 -0.74 -30.69 7.38
N LEU A 114 -0.97 -31.60 8.32
CA LEU A 114 -1.92 -32.70 8.47
C LEU A 114 -1.97 -33.04 9.97
N PRO A 115 -3.05 -33.64 10.50
CA PRO A 115 -3.02 -34.34 11.78
C PRO A 115 -2.33 -35.70 11.63
N PHE A 116 -1.04 -35.75 11.23
CA PHE A 116 -0.24 -36.99 11.20
C PHE A 116 0.91 -36.98 12.22
N TYR A 117 0.69 -36.30 13.35
CA TYR A 117 1.34 -36.68 14.61
C TYR A 117 0.32 -37.39 15.52
N THR A 118 -0.29 -38.47 15.04
CA THR A 118 -0.67 -39.56 15.95
C THR A 118 0.58 -40.41 16.18
N LYS A 119 1.38 -40.01 17.17
CA LYS A 119 2.23 -40.97 17.88
C LYS A 119 1.35 -41.65 18.92
N CYS A 120 1.05 -42.92 18.68
CA CYS A 120 1.31 -44.08 19.54
C CYS A 120 0.82 -45.32 18.80
#